data_AF-A0A349DRF3-F1
#
_entry.id   AF-A0A349DRF3-F1
#
_cell.length_a   1.000
_cell.length_b   1.000
_cell.length_c   1.000
_cell.angle_alpha   90.00
_cell.angle_beta   90.00
_cell.angle_gamma   90.00
#
_symmetry.space_group_name_H-M   'P 1'
#
loop_
_entity.id
_entity.type
_entity.pdbx_description
1 polymer ?
#
loop_
_entity_poly.entity_id
_entity_poly.type
_entity_poly.pdbx_seq_one_letter_code
_entity_poly.pdbx_strand_id
1 'polypeptide(L)'
;MNFKTEAEKMLNRALKDEETIDEFFEEVLLSIVPNLSAKTWHQMVMEWNWDAYSSFLEWLIENPQTDKATVLMIYWKSEPRYSKGTELIEKIEKYYPSDYYQASAFAFDPKDDLGEDWTVILSDAHNRPIPAVMLEKLEGKSLPAPEDFIEGMPPEIDRLFQELYDVYEA
;
A
#
# COMPACT_ATOMS: atom_id res chain seq x y z
N MET A 1 -4.54 13.61 17.29
CA MET A 1 -3.46 14.30 16.57
C MET A 1 -4.12 15.20 15.53
N ASN A 2 -3.74 16.48 15.42
CA ASN A 2 -4.28 17.35 14.38
C ASN A 2 -3.37 17.25 13.15
N PHE A 3 -3.66 16.31 12.26
CA PHE A 3 -2.82 16.01 11.09
C PHE A 3 -2.53 17.27 10.24
N LYS A 4 -3.50 18.17 10.16
CA LYS A 4 -3.36 19.44 9.45
C LYS A 4 -2.24 20.32 9.99
N THR A 5 -2.14 20.50 11.32
CA THR A 5 -1.13 21.38 11.91
C THR A 5 0.30 20.86 11.73
N GLU A 6 0.51 19.54 11.77
CA GLU A 6 1.84 18.98 11.50
C GLU A 6 2.17 19.06 10.00
N ALA A 7 1.21 18.77 9.12
CA ALA A 7 1.40 18.90 7.68
C ALA A 7 1.71 20.34 7.26
N GLU A 8 1.08 21.35 7.86
CA GLU A 8 1.38 22.77 7.63
C GLU A 8 2.82 23.14 8.02
N LYS A 9 3.36 22.57 9.11
CA LYS A 9 4.77 22.78 9.49
C LYS A 9 5.71 22.12 8.50
N MET A 10 5.38 20.90 8.06
CA MET A 10 6.15 20.16 7.08
C MET A 10 6.14 20.90 5.72
N LEU A 11 5.02 21.49 5.32
CA LEU A 11 4.92 22.28 4.09
C LEU A 11 5.85 23.50 4.13
N ASN A 12 5.88 24.23 5.24
CA ASN A 12 6.79 25.36 5.41
C ASN A 12 8.27 24.95 5.33
N ARG A 13 8.60 23.72 5.74
CA ARG A 13 9.93 23.13 5.58
C ARG A 13 10.18 22.79 4.10
N ALA A 14 9.26 22.06 3.46
CA ALA A 14 9.36 21.65 2.07
C ALA A 14 9.60 22.84 1.12
N LEU A 15 8.80 23.90 1.27
CA LEU A 15 8.95 25.15 0.50
C LEU A 15 10.31 25.83 0.69
N LYS A 16 10.91 25.69 1.89
CA LYS A 16 12.22 26.28 2.19
C LYS A 16 13.36 25.44 1.61
N ASP A 17 13.20 24.12 1.64
CA ASP A 17 14.22 23.16 1.21
C ASP A 17 14.11 22.82 -0.29
N GLU A 18 13.20 23.50 -1.03
CA GLU A 18 12.91 23.28 -2.46
C GLU A 18 12.52 21.83 -2.78
N GLU A 19 11.90 21.15 -1.82
CA GLU A 19 11.39 19.80 -1.96
C GLU A 19 10.21 19.76 -2.94
N THR A 20 10.12 18.69 -3.74
CA THR A 20 8.97 18.52 -4.63
C THR A 20 7.69 18.25 -3.85
N ILE A 21 6.55 18.60 -4.43
CA ILE A 21 5.25 18.33 -3.79
C ILE A 21 5.01 16.83 -3.54
N ASP A 22 5.53 15.98 -4.43
CA ASP A 22 5.42 14.53 -4.31
C ASP A 22 6.20 14.02 -3.09
N GLU A 23 7.46 14.44 -2.92
CA GLU A 23 8.29 14.10 -1.75
C GLU A 23 7.63 14.57 -0.44
N PHE A 24 7.09 15.79 -0.43
CA PHE A 24 6.36 16.33 0.70
C PHE A 24 5.10 15.52 1.03
N PHE A 25 4.30 15.15 0.02
CA PHE A 25 3.10 14.32 0.21
C PHE A 25 3.43 12.93 0.73
N GLU A 26 4.51 12.32 0.27
CA GLU A 26 5.00 11.06 0.82
C GLU A 26 5.33 11.20 2.31
N GLU A 27 6.04 12.27 2.71
CA GLU A 27 6.39 12.49 4.11
C GLU A 27 5.15 12.70 4.98
N VAL A 28 4.19 13.50 4.50
CA VAL A 28 2.92 13.73 5.20
C VAL A 28 2.15 12.41 5.33
N LEU A 29 2.06 11.62 4.27
CA LEU A 29 1.39 10.33 4.31
C LEU A 29 2.02 9.41 5.36
N LEU A 30 3.35 9.27 5.36
CA LEU A 30 4.10 8.46 6.30
C LEU A 30 3.95 8.94 7.75
N SER A 31 3.66 10.23 7.98
CA SER A 31 3.35 10.76 9.32
C SER A 31 1.94 10.36 9.81
N ILE A 32 1.00 10.15 8.88
CA ILE A 32 -0.41 9.84 9.17
C ILE A 32 -0.61 8.34 9.30
N VAL A 33 -0.06 7.56 8.38
CA VAL A 33 -0.27 6.12 8.21
C VAL A 33 -0.15 5.31 9.51
N PRO A 34 0.85 5.54 10.40
CA PRO A 34 0.97 4.80 11.65
C PRO A 34 -0.22 4.94 12.62
N ASN A 35 -1.03 5.99 12.45
CA ASN A 35 -2.22 6.26 13.28
C ASN A 35 -3.51 5.69 12.69
N LEU A 36 -3.46 5.12 11.48
CA LEU A 36 -4.61 4.50 10.84
C LEU A 36 -4.80 3.07 11.35
N SER A 37 -5.98 2.51 11.10
CA SER A 37 -6.30 1.13 11.49
C SER A 37 -5.81 0.13 10.45
N ALA A 38 -5.57 -1.13 10.85
CA ALA A 38 -5.26 -2.20 9.91
C ALA A 38 -6.35 -2.38 8.82
N LYS A 39 -7.62 -2.14 9.17
CA LYS A 39 -8.73 -2.10 8.20
C LYS A 39 -8.50 -1.01 7.17
N THR A 40 -8.13 0.20 7.61
CA THR A 40 -7.85 1.33 6.73
C THR A 40 -6.67 1.01 5.82
N TRP A 41 -5.55 0.50 6.35
CA TRP A 41 -4.40 0.09 5.52
C TRP A 41 -4.81 -0.92 4.44
N HIS A 42 -5.59 -1.94 4.80
CA HIS A 42 -6.06 -2.93 3.85
C HIS A 42 -6.93 -2.31 2.75
N GLN A 43 -7.86 -1.41 3.11
CA GLN A 43 -8.72 -0.71 2.16
C GLN A 43 -7.95 0.29 1.28
N MET A 44 -6.90 0.92 1.80
CA MET A 44 -6.01 1.77 1.00
C MET A 44 -5.32 0.93 -0.09
N VAL A 45 -4.82 -0.27 0.24
CA VAL A 45 -4.19 -1.18 -0.73
C VAL A 45 -5.18 -1.68 -1.79
N MET A 46 -6.45 -1.90 -1.42
CA MET A 46 -7.49 -2.33 -2.38
C MET A 46 -7.60 -1.37 -3.57
N GLU A 47 -7.63 -0.07 -3.32
CA GLU A 47 -7.85 0.99 -4.31
C GLU A 47 -6.58 1.78 -4.66
N TRP A 48 -5.41 1.32 -4.21
CA TRP A 48 -4.16 2.04 -4.39
C TRP A 48 -3.88 2.30 -5.87
N ASN A 49 -3.40 3.51 -6.19
CA ASN A 49 -2.90 3.80 -7.53
C ASN A 49 -1.52 3.14 -7.72
N TRP A 50 -1.49 2.01 -8.43
CA TRP A 50 -0.27 1.19 -8.62
C TRP A 50 0.77 1.83 -9.57
N ASP A 51 0.42 2.94 -10.25
CA ASP A 51 1.38 3.75 -11.00
C ASP A 51 2.14 4.76 -10.11
N ALA A 52 1.71 4.94 -8.85
CA ALA A 52 2.36 5.83 -7.90
C ALA A 52 3.54 5.14 -7.19
N TYR A 53 4.67 5.85 -7.07
CA TYR A 53 5.74 5.45 -6.14
C TYR A 53 5.19 5.52 -4.71
N SER A 54 5.51 4.53 -3.87
CA SER A 54 4.72 4.33 -2.66
C SER A 54 5.56 3.85 -1.49
N SER A 55 6.33 4.78 -0.92
CA SER A 55 6.90 4.65 0.43
C SER A 55 5.87 4.13 1.46
N PHE A 56 4.57 4.35 1.24
CA PHE A 56 3.48 3.69 1.96
C PHE A 56 3.44 2.15 1.86
N LEU A 57 3.53 1.58 0.65
CA LEU A 57 3.54 0.13 0.46
C LEU A 57 4.82 -0.48 1.07
N GLU A 58 5.95 0.21 0.93
CA GLU A 58 7.19 -0.18 1.60
C GLU A 58 7.03 -0.18 3.12
N TRP A 59 6.44 0.88 3.68
CA TRP A 59 6.16 0.97 5.11
C TRP A 59 5.27 -0.17 5.59
N LEU A 60 4.25 -0.56 4.82
CA LEU A 60 3.39 -1.70 5.16
C LEU A 60 4.16 -3.02 5.20
N ILE A 61 5.07 -3.24 4.25
CA ILE A 61 5.89 -4.45 4.17
C ILE A 61 6.91 -4.50 5.32
N GLU A 62 7.46 -3.36 5.72
CA GLU A 62 8.42 -3.25 6.82
C GLU A 62 7.76 -3.12 8.20
N ASN A 63 6.43 -3.10 8.26
CA ASN A 63 5.68 -3.08 9.50
C ASN A 63 5.19 -4.50 9.88
N PRO A 64 5.72 -5.13 10.94
CA PRO A 64 5.30 -6.48 11.35
C PRO A 64 3.86 -6.54 11.88
N GLN A 65 3.22 -5.39 12.13
CA GLN A 65 1.81 -5.30 12.51
C GLN A 65 0.85 -5.32 11.31
N THR A 66 1.37 -5.22 10.09
CA THR A 66 0.57 -5.34 8.87
C THR A 66 -0.04 -6.73 8.78
N ASP A 67 -1.31 -6.78 8.37
CA ASP A 67 -2.03 -8.03 8.20
C ASP A 67 -1.46 -8.85 7.03
N LYS A 68 -1.30 -10.17 7.22
CA LYS A 68 -0.82 -11.06 6.17
C LYS A 68 -1.63 -10.95 4.88
N ALA A 69 -2.95 -10.82 4.95
CA ALA A 69 -3.78 -10.67 3.75
C ALA A 69 -3.49 -9.36 3.01
N THR A 70 -3.19 -8.28 3.74
CA THR A 70 -2.74 -7.02 3.12
C THR A 70 -1.41 -7.21 2.40
N VAL A 71 -0.43 -7.88 3.02
CA VAL A 71 0.87 -8.13 2.38
C VAL A 71 0.74 -9.03 1.15
N LEU A 72 -0.10 -10.06 1.22
CA LEU A 72 -0.36 -10.95 0.10
C LEU A 72 -1.03 -10.21 -1.07
N MET A 73 -1.95 -9.29 -0.78
CA MET A 73 -2.56 -8.42 -1.79
C MET A 73 -1.51 -7.53 -2.46
N ILE A 74 -0.63 -6.89 -1.67
CA ILE A 74 0.48 -6.09 -2.21
C ILE A 74 1.36 -6.93 -3.14
N TYR A 75 1.71 -8.14 -2.71
CA TYR A 75 2.54 -9.05 -3.50
C TYR A 75 1.95 -9.29 -4.90
N TRP A 76 0.67 -9.66 -4.97
CA TRP A 76 0.02 -10.03 -6.24
C TRP A 76 -0.29 -8.83 -7.14
N LYS A 77 -0.77 -7.73 -6.56
CA LYS A 77 -1.00 -6.48 -7.31
C LYS A 77 0.28 -5.80 -7.77
N SER A 78 1.44 -6.14 -7.19
CA SER A 78 2.78 -5.70 -7.66
C SER A 78 3.35 -6.56 -8.81
N GLU A 79 2.53 -7.42 -9.42
CA GLU A 79 2.88 -8.26 -10.56
C GLU A 79 4.22 -9.03 -10.38
N PRO A 80 4.31 -9.93 -9.40
CA PRO A 80 5.59 -10.52 -8.92
C PRO A 80 6.30 -11.38 -9.97
N ARG A 81 5.59 -11.74 -11.05
CA ARG A 81 6.09 -12.48 -12.20
C ARG A 81 6.76 -11.58 -13.25
N TYR A 82 6.28 -10.35 -13.43
CA TYR A 82 6.74 -9.40 -14.44
C TYR A 82 7.79 -8.43 -13.89
N SER A 83 7.61 -8.01 -12.65
CA SER A 83 8.59 -7.19 -11.94
C SER A 83 9.87 -8.03 -11.76
N LYS A 84 10.95 -7.63 -12.42
CA LYS A 84 12.26 -8.29 -12.25
C LYS A 84 12.70 -8.06 -10.81
N GLY A 85 12.40 -9.00 -9.91
CA GLY A 85 12.91 -9.06 -8.53
C GLY A 85 13.10 -7.68 -7.90
N THR A 86 12.06 -6.84 -7.91
CA THR A 86 12.18 -5.54 -7.26
C THR A 86 12.45 -5.79 -5.78
N GLU A 87 13.16 -4.86 -5.15
CA GLU A 87 13.50 -4.96 -3.72
C GLU A 87 12.24 -5.23 -2.87
N LEU A 88 11.11 -4.67 -3.28
CA LEU A 88 9.79 -4.88 -2.70
C LEU A 88 9.37 -6.36 -2.73
N ILE A 89 9.39 -7.02 -3.89
CA ILE A 89 8.98 -8.43 -3.98
C ILE A 89 9.93 -9.33 -3.21
N GLU A 90 11.25 -9.07 -3.26
CA GLU A 90 12.24 -9.84 -2.51
C GLU A 90 12.05 -9.70 -1.00
N LYS A 91 11.72 -8.50 -0.50
CA LYS A 91 11.36 -8.27 0.92
C LYS A 91 10.12 -9.07 1.31
N ILE A 92 9.06 -9.04 0.49
CA ILE A 92 7.84 -9.80 0.80
C ILE A 92 8.13 -11.31 0.82
N GLU A 93 8.85 -11.86 -0.17
CA GLU A 93 9.19 -13.28 -0.20
C GLU A 93 10.10 -13.73 0.94
N LYS A 94 10.87 -12.81 1.53
CA LYS A 94 11.64 -13.06 2.75
C LYS A 94 10.78 -13.07 4.00
N TYR A 95 9.90 -12.07 4.17
CA TYR A 95 9.16 -11.88 5.42
C TYR A 95 7.89 -12.71 5.51
N TYR A 96 7.13 -12.82 4.43
CA TYR A 96 5.82 -13.46 4.42
C TYR A 96 5.82 -14.96 4.83
N PRO A 97 6.73 -15.83 4.33
CA PRO A 97 6.78 -17.22 4.77
C PRO A 97 7.33 -17.39 6.19
N SER A 98 7.86 -16.32 6.81
CA SER A 98 8.37 -16.35 8.18
C SER A 98 7.29 -15.93 9.19
N ASP A 99 7.64 -15.96 10.48
CA ASP A 99 6.80 -15.44 11.57
C ASP A 99 6.95 -13.91 11.72
N TYR A 100 7.20 -13.17 10.64
CA TYR A 100 7.37 -11.71 10.72
C TYR A 100 6.04 -10.99 10.93
N TYR A 101 5.04 -11.29 10.10
CA TYR A 101 3.70 -10.73 10.23
C TYR A 101 2.86 -11.60 11.15
N GLN A 102 2.38 -11.03 12.25
CA GLN A 102 1.64 -11.77 13.28
C GLN A 102 0.12 -11.67 13.12
N ALA A 103 -0.37 -10.69 12.37
CA ALA A 103 -1.79 -10.47 12.12
C ALA A 103 -2.26 -11.24 10.86
N SER A 104 -3.45 -11.85 10.94
CA SER A 104 -4.12 -12.56 9.83
C SER A 104 -5.64 -12.51 10.02
N ALA A 105 -6.17 -11.31 10.18
CA ALA A 105 -7.57 -11.02 10.44
C ALA A 105 -8.41 -10.89 9.17
N PHE A 106 -7.81 -10.53 8.03
CA PHE A 106 -8.52 -10.32 6.76
C PHE A 106 -8.37 -11.52 5.83
N ALA A 107 -9.34 -11.67 4.92
CA ALA A 107 -9.26 -12.65 3.85
C ALA A 107 -8.63 -12.04 2.61
N PHE A 108 -7.91 -12.86 1.85
CA PHE A 108 -7.49 -12.53 0.49
C PHE A 108 -7.30 -13.84 -0.29
N ASP A 109 -7.89 -13.93 -1.48
CA ASP A 109 -7.71 -15.04 -2.40
C ASP A 109 -7.01 -14.54 -3.66
N PRO A 110 -5.74 -14.92 -3.91
CA PRO A 110 -5.06 -14.49 -5.12
C PRO A 110 -5.69 -15.05 -6.41
N LYS A 111 -6.58 -16.04 -6.30
CA LYS A 111 -7.29 -16.64 -7.44
C LYS A 111 -8.71 -16.11 -7.63
N ASP A 112 -9.19 -15.27 -6.71
CA ASP A 112 -10.50 -14.65 -6.78
C ASP A 112 -10.52 -13.34 -5.97
N ASP A 113 -9.99 -12.27 -6.57
CA ASP A 113 -10.09 -10.91 -6.07
C ASP A 113 -11.13 -10.16 -6.91
N LEU A 114 -12.37 -10.14 -6.45
CA LEU A 114 -13.51 -9.56 -7.17
C LEU A 114 -13.69 -10.18 -8.58
N GLY A 115 -13.42 -11.49 -8.72
CA GLY A 115 -13.49 -12.21 -9.99
C GLY A 115 -12.19 -12.20 -10.81
N GLU A 116 -11.14 -11.52 -10.35
CA GLU A 116 -9.81 -11.55 -10.98
C GLU A 116 -8.95 -12.67 -10.37
N ASP A 117 -8.29 -13.46 -11.24
CA ASP A 117 -7.30 -14.47 -10.84
C ASP A 117 -5.89 -13.94 -11.12
N TRP A 118 -5.28 -13.33 -10.11
CA TRP A 118 -3.92 -12.78 -10.18
C TRP A 118 -2.84 -13.85 -10.44
N THR A 119 -3.17 -15.13 -10.25
CA THR A 119 -2.21 -16.23 -10.42
C THR A 119 -2.08 -16.71 -11.85
N VAL A 120 -3.05 -16.37 -12.71
CA VAL A 120 -3.06 -16.71 -14.13
C VAL A 120 -2.01 -15.91 -14.89
N ILE A 121 -1.23 -16.61 -15.70
CA ILE A 121 -0.18 -16.01 -16.53
C ILE A 121 -0.78 -15.65 -17.88
N LEU A 122 -0.81 -14.35 -18.21
CA LEU A 122 -1.31 -13.87 -19.50
C LEU A 122 -0.30 -14.03 -20.65
N SER A 123 0.98 -14.33 -20.38
CA SER A 123 1.97 -14.66 -21.42
C SER A 123 3.16 -15.50 -20.92
N ASP A 124 3.64 -16.43 -21.77
CA ASP A 124 4.76 -17.35 -21.52
C ASP A 124 6.14 -16.68 -21.33
N ALA A 125 6.21 -15.35 -21.40
CA ALA A 125 7.46 -14.60 -21.48
C ALA A 125 8.17 -14.40 -20.13
N HIS A 126 7.52 -14.65 -18.98
CA HIS A 126 8.10 -14.37 -17.67
C HIS A 126 7.78 -15.47 -16.64
N ASN A 127 8.83 -16.20 -16.25
CA ASN A 127 8.78 -17.47 -15.51
C ASN A 127 9.51 -17.40 -14.15
N ARG A 128 9.43 -16.27 -13.41
CA ARG A 128 9.96 -16.29 -12.05
C ARG A 128 9.13 -17.28 -11.21
N PRO A 129 9.77 -18.19 -10.45
CA PRO A 129 9.06 -19.07 -9.54
C PRO A 129 8.40 -18.25 -8.43
N ILE A 130 7.12 -18.55 -8.17
CA ILE A 130 6.36 -17.98 -7.06
C ILE A 130 6.41 -18.97 -5.90
N PRO A 131 6.76 -18.55 -4.67
CA PRO A 131 6.68 -19.43 -3.51
C PRO A 131 5.28 -19.99 -3.33
N ALA A 132 5.16 -21.29 -3.04
CA ALA A 132 3.85 -21.98 -2.99
C ALA A 132 2.87 -21.32 -2.00
N VAL A 133 3.38 -20.84 -0.86
CA VAL A 133 2.58 -20.16 0.17
C VAL A 133 1.91 -18.87 -0.32
N MET A 134 2.45 -18.22 -1.37
CA MET A 134 1.85 -17.03 -1.96
C MET A 134 0.63 -17.39 -2.83
N LEU A 135 0.46 -18.65 -3.24
CA LEU A 135 -0.68 -19.11 -4.04
C LEU A 135 -1.86 -19.57 -3.16
N GLU A 136 -1.68 -19.53 -1.84
CA GLU A 136 -2.66 -20.01 -0.87
C GLU A 136 -3.61 -18.88 -0.49
N LYS A 137 -4.91 -19.18 -0.53
CA LYS A 137 -5.94 -18.30 0.00
C LYS A 137 -5.73 -18.13 1.50
N LEU A 138 -5.81 -16.88 1.98
CA LEU A 138 -5.92 -16.57 3.39
C LEU A 138 -7.39 -16.45 3.80
N GLU A 139 -7.76 -17.22 4.81
CA GLU A 139 -9.07 -17.11 5.45
C GLU A 139 -9.10 -15.95 6.45
N GLY A 140 -10.26 -15.31 6.59
CA GLY A 140 -10.42 -14.17 7.49
C GLY A 140 -11.69 -13.39 7.17
N LYS A 141 -11.77 -12.17 7.68
CA LYS A 141 -12.87 -11.26 7.37
C LYS A 141 -12.66 -10.65 5.97
N SER A 142 -13.59 -10.89 5.06
CA SER A 142 -13.68 -10.11 3.83
C SER A 142 -14.15 -8.69 4.14
N LEU A 143 -13.43 -7.71 3.61
CA LEU A 143 -13.77 -6.28 3.72
C LEU A 143 -14.29 -5.81 2.36
N PRO A 144 -15.33 -4.96 2.33
CA PRO A 144 -15.75 -4.33 1.07
C PRO A 144 -14.70 -3.31 0.63
N ALA A 145 -14.62 -3.11 -0.70
CA ALA A 145 -13.94 -1.97 -1.27
C ALA A 145 -14.48 -0.67 -0.64
N PRO A 146 -13.62 0.30 -0.31
CA PRO A 146 -14.07 1.59 0.21
C PRO A 146 -14.82 2.38 -0.87
N GLU A 147 -15.93 3.03 -0.52
CA GLU A 147 -16.78 3.74 -1.49
C GLU A 147 -16.20 5.10 -1.93
N ASP A 148 -15.55 5.83 -1.01
CA ASP A 148 -15.15 7.23 -1.23
C ASP A 148 -13.62 7.42 -1.26
N PHE A 149 -12.85 6.35 -1.42
CA PHE A 149 -11.40 6.49 -1.52
C PHE A 149 -11.02 6.95 -2.93
N ILE A 150 -10.07 7.87 -3.01
CA ILE A 150 -9.55 8.39 -4.28
C ILE A 150 -8.09 7.98 -4.35
N GLU A 151 -7.73 7.16 -5.35
CA GLU A 151 -6.37 6.64 -5.52
C GLU A 151 -5.81 5.92 -4.26
N GLY A 152 -6.69 5.25 -3.52
CA GLY A 152 -6.35 4.57 -2.27
C GLY A 152 -6.32 5.48 -1.04
N MET A 153 -6.59 6.78 -1.18
CA MET A 153 -6.61 7.72 -0.06
C MET A 153 -8.02 7.85 0.55
N PRO A 154 -8.14 7.75 1.89
CA PRO A 154 -9.35 8.14 2.60
C PRO A 154 -9.75 9.60 2.33
N PRO A 155 -11.05 9.96 2.33
CA PRO A 155 -11.52 11.31 2.01
C PRO A 155 -10.86 12.44 2.81
N GLU A 156 -10.56 12.19 4.08
CA GLU A 156 -9.89 13.13 4.96
C GLU A 156 -8.42 13.35 4.62
N ILE A 157 -7.73 12.34 4.07
CA ILE A 157 -6.34 12.45 3.61
C ILE A 157 -6.30 13.12 2.24
N ASP A 158 -7.17 12.70 1.33
CA ASP A 158 -7.32 13.32 0.00
C ASP A 158 -7.62 14.82 0.11
N ARG A 159 -8.58 15.21 0.96
CA ARG A 159 -8.87 16.64 1.20
C ARG A 159 -7.68 17.40 1.76
N LEU A 160 -6.92 16.79 2.68
CA LEU A 160 -5.70 17.41 3.20
C LEU A 160 -4.70 17.66 2.07
N PHE A 161 -4.50 16.69 1.18
CA PHE A 161 -3.56 16.83 0.07
C PHE A 161 -4.00 17.89 -0.93
N GLN A 162 -5.29 17.96 -1.26
CA GLN A 162 -5.85 19.03 -2.09
C GLN A 162 -5.60 20.42 -1.47
N GLU A 163 -5.90 20.58 -0.17
CA GLU A 163 -5.66 21.85 0.54
C GLU A 163 -4.17 22.24 0.55
N LEU A 164 -3.26 21.27 0.69
CA LEU A 164 -1.82 21.52 0.68
C LEU A 164 -1.29 21.81 -0.73
N TYR A 165 -1.83 21.15 -1.75
CA TYR A 165 -1.51 21.40 -3.16
C TYR A 165 -1.83 22.83 -3.55
N ASP A 166 -3.03 23.30 -3.21
CA ASP A 166 -3.47 24.67 -3.46
C ASP A 166 -2.55 25.71 -2.82
N VAL A 167 -1.95 25.40 -1.66
CA VAL A 167 -1.00 26.30 -0.98
C VAL A 167 0.39 26.24 -1.61
N TYR A 168 0.84 25.07 -2.04
CA TYR A 168 2.15 24.89 -2.66
C TYR A 168 2.25 25.58 -4.03
N GLU A 169 1.17 25.60 -4.81
CA GLU A 169 1.09 26.23 -6.14
C GLU A 169 0.76 27.74 -6.11
N ALA A 170 0.48 28.33 -4.93
CA ALA A 170 0.06 29.73 -4.76
C ALA A 170 1.23 30.73 -4.69
#